data_AF-A0A0S2K198-F1
#
_entry.id   AF-A0A0S2K198-F1
#
_cell.length_a   1.000
_cell.length_b   1.000
_cell.length_c   1.000
_cell.angle_alpha   90.00
_cell.angle_beta   90.00
_cell.angle_gamma   90.00
#
_symmetry.space_group_name_H-M   'P 1'
#
loop_
_entity.id
_entity.type
_entity.pdbx_description
1 polymer ?
#
loop_
_entity_poly.entity_id
_entity_poly.type
_entity_poly.pdbx_seq_one_letter_code
_entity_poly.pdbx_strand_id
1 'polypeptide(L)'
;MTLRKSLLATSILAATLGLTACGGSSSNDTPDPTPAPTNQAPTDISLSASAITEDTLGVVVGTLSATDDNAEGATFTVADDRFEITEGSLKLKDSIAINFEQETEVKVTVTVKDAGGLTFDKELTLSVTDVEAVDGVNVYEFASKLGTGSSVAYTGQTARHALSAEIKHYMGLMTVEYIETNNIVAADVRAKLDALWGDYDSVSENPITHLGDDLSGYEQKTFAAISSSGKELSGKIAGADASKMYKEWEVEGNFKGVTEFGTQAKTPEGLVKHYFDLFIAQIEKVNGGDSLEDANGVAITKAYITPDGLDLVQLVQKHTLGALMFSQGTDDYLGEGLESDNKVAQKEGVLYTKLEHQYDEGFGYFGASRNYLEYSDDEIAKKGGRDEFQGKNDIDGDGVIDLASEFVWGNSSNAAKRDRGAEETTDFTAEAMVNFIAGRKIITDNFGTDVADFSDELKAQFNKHVFDAALGWEKAIAATVVHYINDSISDIENLKDGEYTTDEFATYAKHWGEMKGFALNFQFSPFSPFAEDDLNPKKADFGEAKFVEVHTLMGDKPLVTGTTEEFEAYAEKLRQARDILADAYDFAEENAKNW
;
A
#
# COMPACT_ATOMS: atom_id res chain seq x y z
N MET A 1 8.83 -52.86 -26.35
CA MET A 1 9.86 -53.28 -27.32
C MET A 1 9.73 -52.42 -28.58
N THR A 2 10.55 -51.38 -28.64
CA THR A 2 11.37 -50.99 -29.79
C THR A 2 10.74 -50.97 -31.19
N LEU A 3 10.36 -49.76 -31.62
CA LEU A 3 10.76 -49.05 -32.85
C LEU A 3 10.93 -49.83 -34.17
N ARG A 4 10.37 -49.26 -35.25
CA ARG A 4 11.02 -48.81 -36.50
C ARG A 4 9.93 -48.33 -37.47
N LYS A 5 9.77 -47.04 -37.80
CA LYS A 5 10.59 -46.11 -38.62
C LYS A 5 11.07 -46.67 -39.97
N SER A 6 10.62 -45.96 -41.03
CA SER A 6 11.39 -45.44 -42.18
C SER A 6 11.31 -46.18 -43.53
N LEU A 7 11.04 -45.40 -44.59
CA LEU A 7 11.85 -45.18 -45.83
C LEU A 7 10.91 -44.73 -46.97
N LEU A 8 10.85 -43.45 -47.38
CA LEU A 8 11.73 -42.69 -48.28
C LEU A 8 12.03 -43.34 -49.66
N ALA A 9 11.40 -42.72 -50.67
CA ALA A 9 11.96 -42.18 -51.92
C ALA A 9 12.21 -43.03 -53.19
N THR A 10 12.01 -42.31 -54.31
CA THR A 10 12.64 -42.43 -55.66
C THR A 10 12.20 -43.62 -56.54
N SER A 11 11.99 -43.57 -57.87
CA SER A 11 11.99 -42.52 -58.91
C SER A 11 11.85 -43.20 -60.30
N ILE A 12 11.29 -42.48 -61.29
CA ILE A 12 11.65 -42.50 -62.75
C ILE A 12 11.28 -43.75 -63.61
N LEU A 13 10.48 -43.58 -64.69
CA LEU A 13 10.94 -43.50 -66.10
C LEU A 13 9.83 -43.72 -67.16
N ALA A 14 9.75 -42.74 -68.08
CA ALA A 14 9.45 -42.77 -69.53
C ALA A 14 8.27 -43.55 -70.16
N ALA A 15 7.51 -42.81 -70.98
CA ALA A 15 6.97 -43.31 -72.25
C ALA A 15 7.01 -42.22 -73.34
N THR A 16 8.03 -42.35 -74.18
CA THR A 16 8.08 -42.22 -75.66
C THR A 16 7.31 -41.14 -76.43
N LEU A 17 8.10 -40.46 -77.27
CA LEU A 17 7.82 -39.48 -78.32
C LEU A 17 7.01 -40.00 -79.53
N GLY A 18 6.30 -39.05 -80.16
CA GLY A 18 6.51 -38.74 -81.58
C GLY A 18 5.25 -38.60 -82.44
N LEU A 19 4.97 -37.38 -82.94
CA LEU A 19 4.64 -37.12 -84.36
C LEU A 19 4.58 -35.61 -84.69
N THR A 20 4.78 -35.35 -85.98
CA THR A 20 5.39 -34.20 -86.66
C THR A 20 4.48 -33.02 -87.05
N ALA A 21 5.06 -31.81 -86.91
CA ALA A 21 5.24 -30.74 -87.92
C ALA A 21 4.12 -29.74 -88.35
N CYS A 22 4.60 -28.49 -88.44
CA CYS A 22 4.22 -27.32 -89.25
C CYS A 22 3.01 -26.44 -88.84
N GLY A 23 3.35 -25.20 -88.48
CA GLY A 23 2.44 -24.06 -88.43
C GLY A 23 3.05 -22.90 -87.63
N GLY A 24 3.76 -21.99 -88.30
CA GLY A 24 4.33 -20.81 -87.66
C GLY A 24 3.25 -19.82 -87.23
N SER A 25 3.39 -19.29 -86.02
CA SER A 25 3.08 -17.89 -85.72
C SER A 25 3.81 -17.51 -84.43
N SER A 26 4.41 -16.34 -84.47
CA SER A 26 5.24 -15.73 -83.42
C SER A 26 4.44 -15.41 -82.16
N SER A 27 4.84 -15.95 -81.01
CA SER A 27 4.54 -15.39 -79.69
C SER A 27 5.65 -15.83 -78.73
N ASN A 28 6.62 -14.95 -78.50
CA ASN A 28 7.56 -15.08 -77.38
C ASN A 28 6.83 -14.54 -76.13
N ASP A 29 5.84 -15.28 -75.64
CA ASP A 29 5.22 -15.01 -74.34
C ASP A 29 5.71 -16.09 -73.38
N THR A 30 6.94 -15.92 -72.89
CA THR A 30 7.23 -16.37 -71.53
C THR A 30 6.23 -15.66 -70.63
N PRO A 31 5.38 -16.35 -69.84
CA PRO A 31 4.58 -15.66 -68.86
C PRO A 31 5.55 -14.89 -67.96
N ASP A 32 5.42 -13.57 -67.97
CA ASP A 32 6.12 -12.69 -67.03
C ASP A 32 5.92 -13.29 -65.63
N PRO A 33 6.97 -13.52 -64.81
CA PRO A 33 6.78 -14.03 -63.47
C PRO A 33 5.75 -13.13 -62.78
N THR A 34 4.59 -13.69 -62.44
CA THR A 34 3.58 -12.97 -61.68
C THR A 34 4.28 -12.36 -60.47
N PRO A 35 4.27 -11.03 -60.29
CA PRO A 35 4.97 -10.43 -59.16
C PRO A 35 4.42 -11.08 -57.89
N ALA A 36 5.32 -11.58 -57.03
CA ALA A 36 4.93 -12.10 -55.73
C ALA A 36 4.08 -11.03 -55.03
N PRO A 37 2.96 -11.40 -54.38
CA PRO A 37 2.13 -10.41 -53.68
C PRO A 37 3.02 -9.62 -52.73
N THR A 38 2.95 -8.29 -52.84
CA THR A 38 3.69 -7.40 -51.95
C THR A 38 2.91 -7.33 -50.65
N ASN A 39 3.57 -7.64 -49.53
CA ASN A 39 2.96 -7.57 -48.19
C ASN A 39 2.36 -6.18 -47.96
N GLN A 40 1.11 -6.13 -47.50
CA GLN A 40 0.44 -4.89 -47.12
C GLN A 40 0.41 -4.76 -45.60
N ALA A 41 0.24 -3.53 -45.10
CA ALA A 41 0.11 -3.33 -43.67
C ALA A 41 -1.27 -3.81 -43.19
N PRO A 42 -1.39 -4.21 -41.91
CA PRO A 42 -2.67 -4.47 -41.31
C PRO A 42 -3.60 -3.26 -41.44
N THR A 43 -4.90 -3.52 -41.51
CA THR A 43 -5.93 -2.49 -41.77
C THR A 43 -6.91 -2.30 -40.62
N ASP A 44 -6.94 -3.23 -39.66
CA ASP A 44 -7.78 -3.12 -38.47
C ASP A 44 -7.26 -3.98 -37.32
N ILE A 45 -7.65 -3.62 -36.09
CA ILE A 45 -7.49 -4.41 -34.87
C ILE A 45 -8.88 -4.64 -34.27
N SER A 46 -9.20 -5.85 -33.87
CA SER A 46 -10.44 -6.20 -33.18
C SER A 46 -10.12 -6.84 -31.83
N LEU A 47 -10.89 -6.46 -30.81
CA LEU A 47 -10.87 -7.07 -29.48
C LEU A 47 -12.17 -7.86 -29.28
N SER A 48 -12.09 -9.02 -28.66
CA SER A 48 -13.26 -9.89 -28.44
C SER A 48 -14.28 -9.33 -27.42
N ALA A 49 -13.93 -8.27 -26.71
CA ALA A 49 -14.76 -7.61 -25.70
C ALA A 49 -14.78 -6.10 -25.93
N SER A 50 -15.77 -5.44 -25.32
CA SER A 50 -15.94 -3.98 -25.37
C SER A 50 -16.09 -3.35 -23.98
N ALA A 51 -15.92 -4.14 -22.92
CA ALA A 51 -16.11 -3.71 -21.55
C ALA A 51 -15.11 -4.38 -20.61
N ILE A 52 -14.81 -3.71 -19.50
CA ILE A 52 -14.02 -4.21 -18.38
C ILE A 52 -14.90 -4.12 -17.13
N THR A 53 -14.85 -5.14 -16.27
CA THR A 53 -15.48 -5.09 -14.94
C THR A 53 -14.49 -4.49 -13.96
N GLU A 54 -14.96 -3.54 -13.14
CA GLU A 54 -14.13 -2.92 -12.10
C GLU A 54 -13.76 -3.88 -10.96
N ASP A 55 -12.97 -3.40 -10.00
CA ASP A 55 -12.62 -4.10 -8.75
C ASP A 55 -11.97 -5.49 -8.91
N THR A 56 -11.51 -5.79 -10.13
CA THR A 56 -10.94 -7.08 -10.47
C THR A 56 -9.49 -6.92 -10.91
N LEU A 57 -8.57 -7.29 -10.01
CA LEU A 57 -7.13 -7.28 -10.27
C LEU A 57 -6.76 -8.14 -11.49
N GLY A 58 -5.95 -7.61 -12.40
CA GLY A 58 -5.34 -8.37 -13.50
C GLY A 58 -6.33 -8.92 -14.53
N VAL A 59 -7.52 -8.32 -14.66
CA VAL A 59 -8.59 -8.85 -15.51
C VAL A 59 -8.15 -9.00 -16.97
N VAL A 60 -8.47 -10.16 -17.56
CA VAL A 60 -8.29 -10.38 -19.00
C VAL A 60 -9.47 -9.76 -19.73
N VAL A 61 -9.21 -8.68 -20.48
CA VAL A 61 -10.25 -7.95 -21.22
C VAL A 61 -10.74 -8.77 -22.41
N GLY A 62 -9.82 -9.27 -23.23
CA GLY A 62 -10.17 -10.05 -24.42
C GLY A 62 -9.00 -10.34 -25.34
N THR A 63 -9.26 -11.16 -26.35
CA THR A 63 -8.26 -11.55 -27.35
C THR A 63 -8.21 -10.55 -28.49
N LEU A 64 -6.99 -10.14 -28.87
CA LEU A 64 -6.73 -9.25 -30.00
C LEU A 64 -6.64 -10.05 -31.31
N SER A 65 -7.11 -9.44 -32.39
CA SER A 65 -7.00 -9.98 -33.74
C SER A 65 -6.78 -8.85 -34.75
N ALA A 66 -6.16 -9.16 -35.88
CA ALA A 66 -5.82 -8.19 -36.92
C ALA A 66 -6.51 -8.53 -38.24
N THR A 67 -6.93 -7.51 -38.98
CA THR A 67 -7.36 -7.67 -40.38
C THR A 67 -6.18 -7.36 -41.29
N ASP A 68 -5.66 -8.40 -41.95
CA ASP A 68 -4.46 -8.33 -42.78
C ASP A 68 -4.54 -9.35 -43.94
N ASP A 69 -3.78 -9.13 -45.03
CA ASP A 69 -3.73 -10.09 -46.14
C ASP A 69 -2.96 -11.39 -45.78
N ASN A 70 -2.10 -11.35 -44.76
CA ASN A 70 -1.54 -12.49 -44.05
C ASN A 70 -1.41 -12.25 -42.53
N ALA A 71 -2.48 -12.55 -41.79
CA ALA A 71 -2.51 -12.39 -40.33
C ALA A 71 -1.62 -13.38 -39.53
N GLU A 72 -0.98 -14.38 -40.15
CA GLU A 72 -0.11 -15.32 -39.44
C GLU A 72 1.17 -14.61 -38.96
N GLY A 73 1.49 -14.77 -37.67
CA GLY A 73 2.70 -14.20 -37.06
C GLY A 73 2.60 -12.74 -36.64
N ALA A 74 1.38 -12.17 -36.60
CA ALA A 74 1.16 -10.84 -36.06
C ALA A 74 1.50 -10.75 -34.56
N THR A 75 2.12 -9.65 -34.17
CA THR A 75 2.44 -9.32 -32.76
C THR A 75 1.77 -8.01 -32.38
N PHE A 76 1.30 -7.92 -31.13
CA PHE A 76 0.61 -6.73 -30.62
C PHE A 76 1.40 -6.07 -29.49
N THR A 77 1.32 -4.75 -29.40
CA THR A 77 1.81 -3.94 -28.27
C THR A 77 0.72 -2.96 -27.84
N VAL A 78 0.76 -2.52 -26.58
CA VAL A 78 -0.22 -1.59 -25.99
C VAL A 78 0.49 -0.35 -25.46
N ALA A 79 -0.15 0.81 -25.61
CA ALA A 79 0.32 2.11 -25.13
C ALA A 79 -0.62 2.64 -24.04
N ASP A 80 -0.69 1.91 -22.94
CA ASP A 80 -1.33 2.26 -21.68
C ASP A 80 -0.62 1.40 -20.62
N ASP A 81 -0.09 2.05 -19.58
CA ASP A 81 0.77 1.45 -18.57
C ASP A 81 0.02 0.49 -17.63
N ARG A 82 -1.30 0.57 -17.56
CA ARG A 82 -2.14 -0.37 -16.80
C ARG A 82 -2.27 -1.72 -17.48
N PHE A 83 -2.06 -1.78 -18.79
CA PHE A 83 -2.31 -2.96 -19.60
C PHE A 83 -1.01 -3.66 -20.02
N GLU A 84 -1.13 -4.96 -20.24
CA GLU A 84 -0.13 -5.77 -20.93
C GLU A 84 -0.79 -6.76 -21.89
N ILE A 85 0.01 -7.29 -22.81
CA ILE A 85 -0.46 -8.30 -23.77
C ILE A 85 0.22 -9.62 -23.46
N THR A 86 -0.57 -10.59 -23.02
CA THR A 86 -0.12 -11.95 -22.71
C THR A 86 -0.85 -12.93 -23.61
N GLU A 87 -0.09 -13.75 -24.34
CA GLU A 87 -0.64 -14.77 -25.25
C GLU A 87 -1.69 -14.23 -26.25
N GLY A 88 -1.50 -12.99 -26.72
CA GLY A 88 -2.41 -12.32 -27.66
C GLY A 88 -3.68 -11.75 -27.03
N SER A 89 -3.80 -11.79 -25.71
CA SER A 89 -4.91 -11.17 -24.97
C SER A 89 -4.47 -9.87 -24.31
N LEU A 90 -5.29 -8.84 -24.43
CA LEU A 90 -5.17 -7.60 -23.67
C LEU A 90 -5.67 -7.88 -22.24
N LYS A 91 -4.84 -7.62 -21.23
CA LYS A 91 -5.20 -7.75 -19.81
C LYS A 91 -4.64 -6.58 -19.00
N LEU A 92 -5.22 -6.30 -17.83
CA LEU A 92 -4.56 -5.46 -16.84
C LEU A 92 -3.33 -6.17 -16.28
N LYS A 93 -2.34 -5.39 -15.83
CA LYS A 93 -1.27 -5.92 -14.98
C LYS A 93 -1.86 -6.52 -13.71
N ASP A 94 -1.20 -7.54 -13.17
CA ASP A 94 -1.76 -8.39 -12.11
C ASP A 94 -2.16 -7.65 -10.82
N SER A 95 -1.56 -6.49 -10.53
CA SER A 95 -1.85 -5.67 -9.34
C SER A 95 -2.75 -4.46 -9.63
N ILE A 96 -3.35 -4.37 -10.82
CA ILE A 96 -4.17 -3.22 -11.24
C ILE A 96 -5.63 -3.65 -11.41
N ALA A 97 -6.55 -2.89 -10.83
CA ALA A 97 -7.97 -2.89 -11.14
C ALA A 97 -8.35 -1.56 -11.83
N ILE A 98 -9.52 -1.54 -12.48
CA ILE A 98 -10.15 -0.28 -12.89
C ILE A 98 -11.19 0.05 -11.81
N ASN A 99 -11.39 1.34 -11.55
CA ASN A 99 -12.36 1.86 -10.59
C ASN A 99 -13.35 2.77 -11.34
N PHE A 100 -14.64 2.46 -11.27
CA PHE A 100 -15.71 3.15 -11.99
C PHE A 100 -15.95 4.56 -11.45
N GLU A 101 -15.81 4.76 -10.13
CA GLU A 101 -15.94 6.06 -9.47
C GLU A 101 -14.89 7.06 -9.96
N GLN A 102 -13.75 6.58 -10.46
CA GLN A 102 -12.69 7.36 -11.05
C GLN A 102 -12.89 7.58 -12.55
N GLU A 103 -13.19 6.52 -13.31
CA GLU A 103 -13.46 6.62 -14.75
C GLU A 103 -14.46 5.57 -15.26
N THR A 104 -15.41 6.01 -16.10
CA THR A 104 -16.45 5.12 -16.65
C THR A 104 -16.11 4.57 -18.04
N GLU A 105 -15.03 5.05 -18.67
CA GLU A 105 -14.59 4.67 -20.01
C GLU A 105 -13.05 4.71 -20.10
N VAL A 106 -12.45 3.61 -20.55
CA VAL A 106 -11.01 3.48 -20.76
C VAL A 106 -10.70 3.51 -22.26
N LYS A 107 -9.73 4.32 -22.67
CA LYS A 107 -9.23 4.38 -24.05
C LYS A 107 -7.80 3.87 -24.11
N VAL A 108 -7.60 2.79 -24.86
CA VAL A 108 -6.31 2.11 -24.97
C VAL A 108 -5.87 2.02 -26.42
N THR A 109 -4.66 2.50 -26.71
CA THR A 109 -4.08 2.40 -28.05
C THR A 109 -3.31 1.08 -28.19
N VAL A 110 -3.67 0.28 -29.18
CA VAL A 110 -2.99 -0.98 -29.53
C VAL A 110 -2.34 -0.85 -30.90
N THR A 111 -1.10 -1.30 -31.01
CA THR A 111 -0.37 -1.43 -32.27
C THR A 111 -0.27 -2.89 -32.64
N VAL A 112 -0.61 -3.23 -33.88
CA VAL A 112 -0.29 -4.52 -34.49
C VAL A 112 0.89 -4.38 -35.43
N LYS A 113 1.76 -5.37 -35.45
CA LYS A 113 2.85 -5.54 -36.41
C LYS A 113 2.72 -6.90 -37.09
N ASP A 114 2.66 -6.91 -38.42
CA ASP A 114 2.62 -8.15 -39.20
C ASP A 114 3.99 -8.85 -39.26
N ALA A 115 4.03 -10.06 -39.85
CA ALA A 115 5.27 -10.80 -40.03
C ALA A 115 6.28 -10.12 -40.98
N GLY A 116 5.81 -9.23 -41.87
CA GLY A 116 6.61 -8.40 -42.76
C GLY A 116 7.22 -7.17 -42.10
N GLY A 117 6.78 -6.84 -40.88
CA GLY A 117 7.20 -5.71 -40.07
C GLY A 117 6.42 -4.42 -40.27
N LEU A 118 5.33 -4.43 -41.05
CA LEU A 118 4.45 -3.27 -41.21
C LEU A 118 3.48 -3.18 -40.02
N THR A 119 3.07 -1.96 -39.68
CA THR A 119 2.31 -1.67 -38.46
C THR A 119 1.00 -0.93 -38.72
N PHE A 120 0.06 -1.08 -37.79
CA PHE A 120 -1.18 -0.34 -37.73
C PHE A 120 -1.58 -0.10 -36.27
N ASP A 121 -2.05 1.11 -35.96
CA ASP A 121 -2.47 1.51 -34.62
C ASP A 121 -3.99 1.71 -34.57
N LYS A 122 -4.61 1.29 -33.47
CA LYS A 122 -6.03 1.51 -33.20
C LYS A 122 -6.27 1.88 -31.75
N GLU A 123 -6.99 2.96 -31.52
CA GLU A 123 -7.59 3.25 -30.22
C GLU A 123 -8.84 2.37 -30.04
N LEU A 124 -8.84 1.57 -28.97
CA LEU A 124 -9.98 0.79 -28.51
C LEU A 124 -10.62 1.53 -27.34
N THR A 125 -11.94 1.63 -27.37
CA THR A 125 -12.73 2.23 -26.29
C THR A 125 -13.45 1.12 -25.53
N LEU A 126 -13.24 1.07 -24.22
CA LEU A 126 -13.78 0.06 -23.31
C LEU A 126 -14.68 0.74 -22.30
N SER A 127 -15.94 0.33 -22.21
CA SER A 127 -16.81 0.78 -21.12
C SER A 127 -16.43 0.10 -19.81
N VAL A 128 -16.36 0.84 -18.72
CA VAL A 128 -16.21 0.25 -17.39
C VAL A 128 -17.60 -0.15 -16.89
N THR A 129 -17.71 -1.40 -16.45
CA THR A 129 -18.94 -1.95 -15.90
C THR A 129 -18.90 -1.79 -14.39
N ASP A 130 -19.80 -0.93 -13.91
CA ASP A 130 -20.07 -0.69 -12.50
C ASP A 130 -20.50 -1.99 -11.79
N VAL A 131 -19.87 -2.29 -10.65
CA VAL A 131 -20.19 -3.41 -9.77
C VAL A 131 -20.88 -2.85 -8.53
N GLU A 132 -22.18 -3.10 -8.45
CA GLU A 132 -22.96 -2.80 -7.24
C GLU A 132 -22.28 -3.37 -5.99
N ALA A 133 -22.27 -2.58 -4.90
CA ALA A 133 -21.76 -2.98 -3.60
C ALA A 133 -22.35 -4.34 -3.13
N VAL A 134 -21.49 -5.36 -3.06
CA VAL A 134 -21.85 -6.73 -2.67
C VAL A 134 -20.90 -7.25 -1.59
N ASP A 135 -21.50 -7.68 -0.48
CA ASP A 135 -20.84 -8.36 0.65
C ASP A 135 -19.93 -9.50 0.18
N GLY A 136 -18.65 -9.41 0.55
CA GLY A 136 -17.64 -10.43 0.27
C GLY A 136 -17.19 -10.49 -1.19
N VAL A 137 -17.56 -9.50 -2.01
CA VAL A 137 -17.07 -9.31 -3.38
C VAL A 137 -16.24 -8.03 -3.46
N ASN A 138 -16.88 -6.87 -3.29
CA ASN A 138 -16.21 -5.56 -3.26
C ASN A 138 -16.48 -4.77 -1.95
N VAL A 139 -17.32 -5.31 -1.06
CA VAL A 139 -17.49 -4.82 0.31
C VAL A 139 -16.90 -5.83 1.30
N TYR A 140 -16.08 -5.36 2.26
CA TYR A 140 -15.60 -6.17 3.39
C TYR A 140 -16.72 -6.38 4.41
N GLU A 141 -17.71 -7.18 4.02
CA GLU A 141 -18.86 -7.56 4.84
C GLU A 141 -19.17 -9.04 4.59
N PHE A 142 -19.51 -9.77 5.65
CA PHE A 142 -19.68 -11.22 5.59
C PHE A 142 -20.84 -11.66 6.48
N ALA A 143 -21.84 -12.29 5.88
CA ALA A 143 -22.95 -12.87 6.63
C ALA A 143 -22.48 -14.08 7.46
N SER A 144 -22.87 -14.10 8.74
CA SER A 144 -22.53 -15.16 9.69
C SER A 144 -23.07 -16.53 9.28
N LYS A 145 -22.25 -17.57 9.45
CA LYS A 145 -22.68 -18.98 9.38
C LYS A 145 -23.24 -19.51 10.71
N LEU A 146 -23.16 -18.70 11.77
CA LEU A 146 -23.57 -19.04 13.15
C LEU A 146 -24.93 -18.43 13.52
N GLY A 147 -25.49 -17.55 12.69
CA GLY A 147 -26.77 -16.88 12.95
C GLY A 147 -27.15 -15.87 11.87
N THR A 148 -28.02 -14.91 12.21
CA THR A 148 -28.39 -13.79 11.33
C THR A 148 -27.60 -12.55 11.72
N GLY A 149 -26.94 -11.92 10.75
CA GLY A 149 -26.14 -10.70 10.93
C GLY A 149 -24.73 -10.86 10.39
N SER A 150 -23.93 -9.81 10.55
CA SER A 150 -22.51 -9.77 10.19
C SER A 150 -21.67 -10.68 11.10
N SER A 151 -20.66 -11.35 10.53
CA SER A 151 -19.56 -11.97 11.30
C SER A 151 -18.34 -11.05 11.43
N VAL A 152 -18.37 -9.83 10.87
CA VAL A 152 -17.23 -8.90 10.88
C VAL A 152 -17.14 -8.15 12.20
N ALA A 153 -15.98 -8.23 12.87
CA ALA A 153 -15.73 -7.51 14.12
C ALA A 153 -14.26 -7.11 14.31
N TYR A 154 -13.99 -5.83 14.56
CA TYR A 154 -12.63 -5.32 14.80
C TYR A 154 -12.61 -3.96 15.53
N THR A 155 -13.63 -3.66 16.35
CA THR A 155 -13.72 -2.34 17.01
C THR A 155 -12.53 -2.02 17.94
N GLY A 156 -11.80 -3.04 18.40
CA GLY A 156 -10.58 -2.85 19.17
C GLY A 156 -9.46 -2.18 18.37
N GLN A 157 -9.40 -2.44 17.07
CA GLN A 157 -8.44 -1.88 16.13
C GLN A 157 -8.81 -0.42 15.86
N THR A 158 -10.10 -0.15 15.60
CA THR A 158 -10.64 1.21 15.45
C THR A 158 -10.34 2.09 16.65
N ALA A 159 -10.53 1.57 17.88
CA ALA A 159 -10.23 2.32 19.10
C ALA A 159 -8.74 2.72 19.18
N ARG A 160 -7.83 1.85 18.72
CA ARG A 160 -6.38 2.16 18.71
C ARG A 160 -5.99 3.14 17.61
N HIS A 161 -6.63 3.09 16.45
CA HIS A 161 -6.50 4.14 15.44
C HIS A 161 -6.94 5.50 16.00
N ALA A 162 -8.09 5.54 16.67
CA ALA A 162 -8.61 6.76 17.29
C ALA A 162 -7.68 7.28 18.40
N LEU A 163 -7.16 6.42 19.28
CA LEU A 163 -6.22 6.82 20.34
C LEU A 163 -4.92 7.38 19.76
N SER A 164 -4.37 6.72 18.74
CA SER A 164 -3.16 7.19 18.05
C SER A 164 -3.40 8.55 17.39
N ALA A 165 -4.52 8.70 16.67
CA ALA A 165 -4.91 9.97 16.06
C ALA A 165 -5.12 11.09 17.09
N GLU A 166 -5.66 10.75 18.27
CA GLU A 166 -5.83 11.68 19.39
C GLU A 166 -4.49 12.14 19.97
N ILE A 167 -3.52 11.23 20.14
CA ILE A 167 -2.16 11.57 20.56
C ILE A 167 -1.53 12.54 19.57
N LYS A 168 -1.61 12.24 18.27
CA LYS A 168 -1.10 13.11 17.20
C LYS A 168 -1.76 14.50 17.27
N HIS A 169 -3.08 14.54 17.39
CA HIS A 169 -3.83 15.79 17.49
C HIS A 169 -3.40 16.60 18.71
N TYR A 170 -3.39 15.99 19.89
CA TYR A 170 -3.05 16.63 21.15
C TYR A 170 -1.62 17.18 21.17
N MET A 171 -0.64 16.39 20.71
CA MET A 171 0.74 16.87 20.57
C MET A 171 0.84 18.02 19.57
N GLY A 172 0.09 17.95 18.45
CA GLY A 172 0.07 18.96 17.40
C GLY A 172 -0.47 20.33 17.84
N LEU A 173 -1.27 20.39 18.91
CA LEU A 173 -1.74 21.64 19.51
C LEU A 173 -0.61 22.45 20.17
N MET A 174 0.49 21.79 20.58
CA MET A 174 1.52 22.39 21.44
C MET A 174 2.49 23.29 20.67
N THR A 175 1.99 24.40 20.16
CA THR A 175 2.82 25.56 19.78
C THR A 175 3.23 26.33 21.04
N VAL A 176 4.32 27.11 20.95
CA VAL A 176 4.76 28.00 22.04
C VAL A 176 3.63 28.92 22.47
N GLU A 177 2.94 29.54 21.51
CA GLU A 177 1.78 30.41 21.76
C GLU A 177 0.63 29.67 22.46
N TYR A 178 0.31 28.44 22.05
CA TYR A 178 -0.76 27.66 22.66
C TYR A 178 -0.43 27.30 24.12
N ILE A 179 0.82 26.90 24.39
CA ILE A 179 1.30 26.57 25.74
C ILE A 179 1.16 27.79 26.65
N GLU A 180 1.67 28.95 26.22
CA GLU A 180 1.65 30.19 26.99
C GLU A 180 0.23 30.70 27.21
N THR A 181 -0.60 30.72 26.16
CA THR A 181 -1.98 31.24 26.22
C THR A 181 -2.86 30.41 27.16
N ASN A 182 -2.69 29.09 27.14
CA ASN A 182 -3.51 28.17 27.92
C ASN A 182 -2.87 27.75 29.25
N ASN A 183 -1.70 28.29 29.60
CA ASN A 183 -0.92 27.92 30.79
C ASN A 183 -0.69 26.40 30.88
N ILE A 184 -0.37 25.77 29.76
CA ILE A 184 -0.12 24.32 29.70
C ILE A 184 1.17 24.02 30.45
N VAL A 185 1.14 23.04 31.35
CA VAL A 185 2.32 22.59 32.10
C VAL A 185 2.76 21.21 31.65
N ALA A 186 4.08 21.02 31.54
CA ALA A 186 4.67 19.79 31.03
C ALA A 186 4.23 18.52 31.79
N ALA A 187 4.02 18.61 33.10
CA ALA A 187 3.54 17.48 33.92
C ALA A 187 2.13 17.00 33.51
N ASP A 188 1.22 17.93 33.18
CA ASP A 188 -0.14 17.59 32.76
C ASP A 188 -0.14 16.99 31.35
N VAL A 189 0.73 17.51 30.46
CA VAL A 189 0.94 16.93 29.12
C VAL A 189 1.47 15.51 29.24
N ARG A 190 2.47 15.26 30.11
CA ARG A 190 3.00 13.92 30.35
C ARG A 190 1.91 12.97 30.85
N ALA A 191 1.15 13.38 31.87
CA ALA A 191 0.07 12.57 32.41
C ALA A 191 -0.99 12.22 31.35
N LYS A 192 -1.36 13.18 30.49
CA LYS A 192 -2.32 12.95 29.41
C LYS A 192 -1.79 11.99 28.34
N LEU A 193 -0.52 12.12 27.94
CA LEU A 193 0.10 11.22 26.96
C LEU A 193 0.24 9.80 27.50
N ASP A 194 0.67 9.64 28.76
CA ASP A 194 0.75 8.32 29.38
C ASP A 194 -0.65 7.68 29.51
N ALA A 195 -1.67 8.48 29.82
CA ALA A 195 -3.05 8.01 29.89
C ALA A 195 -3.59 7.54 28.52
N LEU A 196 -3.42 8.35 27.47
CA LEU A 196 -3.81 7.98 26.10
C LEU A 196 -3.04 6.75 25.60
N TRP A 197 -1.79 6.57 26.03
CA TRP A 197 -0.94 5.47 25.59
C TRP A 197 -1.24 4.15 26.31
N GLY A 198 -1.48 4.19 27.62
CA GLY A 198 -1.45 2.98 28.47
C GLY A 198 -2.57 2.85 29.51
N ASP A 199 -3.42 3.85 29.72
CA ASP A 199 -4.49 3.82 30.71
C ASP A 199 -5.84 4.10 30.05
N TYR A 200 -6.31 3.12 29.27
CA TYR A 200 -7.54 3.23 28.48
C TYR A 200 -8.75 3.59 29.35
N ASP A 201 -8.87 2.99 30.53
CA ASP A 201 -10.00 3.20 31.43
C ASP A 201 -10.11 4.69 31.82
N SER A 202 -8.98 5.35 32.09
CA SER A 202 -8.94 6.77 32.43
C SER A 202 -9.36 7.71 31.29
N VAL A 203 -9.23 7.27 30.04
CA VAL A 203 -9.52 8.09 28.86
C VAL A 203 -10.77 7.66 28.08
N SER A 204 -11.33 6.49 28.39
CA SER A 204 -12.41 5.84 27.64
C SER A 204 -13.62 6.74 27.37
N GLU A 205 -14.03 7.54 28.36
CA GLU A 205 -15.17 8.46 28.27
C GLU A 205 -14.81 9.83 27.66
N ASN A 206 -13.55 10.07 27.30
CA ASN A 206 -13.15 11.32 26.65
C ASN A 206 -13.75 11.41 25.24
N PRO A 207 -14.11 12.63 24.80
CA PRO A 207 -14.50 12.84 23.41
C PRO A 207 -13.32 12.61 22.46
N ILE A 208 -13.63 12.21 21.23
CA ILE A 208 -12.65 11.99 20.16
C ILE A 208 -12.38 13.32 19.44
N THR A 209 -11.50 14.16 20.01
CA THR A 209 -11.40 15.57 19.59
C THR A 209 -10.71 15.78 18.24
N HIS A 210 -9.91 14.82 17.77
CA HIS A 210 -9.30 14.93 16.44
C HIS A 210 -10.32 14.91 15.29
N LEU A 211 -11.57 14.52 15.53
CA LEU A 211 -12.67 14.59 14.56
C LEU A 211 -13.34 15.98 14.48
N GLY A 212 -12.95 16.91 15.35
CA GLY A 212 -13.50 18.26 15.47
C GLY A 212 -14.41 18.44 16.69
N ASP A 213 -14.82 19.69 16.92
CA ASP A 213 -15.64 20.06 18.08
C ASP A 213 -17.10 19.55 17.99
N ASP A 214 -17.62 19.36 16.77
CA ASP A 214 -18.96 18.84 16.52
C ASP A 214 -18.91 17.36 16.12
N LEU A 215 -19.29 16.51 17.06
CA LEU A 215 -19.34 15.05 16.90
C LEU A 215 -20.75 14.54 16.54
N SER A 216 -21.69 15.42 16.18
CA SER A 216 -23.09 15.02 15.94
C SER A 216 -23.27 14.08 14.74
N GLY A 217 -22.38 14.17 13.74
CA GLY A 217 -22.38 13.32 12.55
C GLY A 217 -21.62 11.99 12.70
N TYR A 218 -21.25 11.59 13.91
CA TYR A 218 -20.56 10.31 14.16
C TYR A 218 -21.38 9.46 15.14
N GLU A 219 -21.45 8.15 14.88
CA GLU A 219 -22.10 7.19 15.77
C GLU A 219 -21.34 7.14 17.10
N GLN A 220 -20.02 6.94 17.05
CA GLN A 220 -19.16 6.91 18.23
C GLN A 220 -18.53 8.27 18.50
N LYS A 221 -18.76 8.78 19.72
CA LYS A 221 -18.30 10.12 20.16
C LYS A 221 -17.20 10.06 21.21
N THR A 222 -17.03 8.91 21.84
CA THR A 222 -16.01 8.62 22.86
C THR A 222 -15.31 7.31 22.51
N PHE A 223 -14.13 7.08 23.08
CA PHE A 223 -13.42 5.81 22.86
C PHE A 223 -14.23 4.60 23.35
N ALA A 224 -14.91 4.72 24.48
CA ALA A 224 -15.79 3.69 25.04
C ALA A 224 -16.95 3.32 24.09
N ALA A 225 -17.44 4.29 23.29
CA ALA A 225 -18.47 4.05 22.29
C ALA A 225 -17.95 3.22 21.10
N ILE A 226 -16.65 3.29 20.79
CA ILE A 226 -16.01 2.38 19.82
C ILE A 226 -15.80 1.00 20.47
N SER A 227 -15.14 0.97 21.63
CA SER A 227 -14.83 -0.29 22.30
C SER A 227 -14.94 -0.17 23.83
N SER A 228 -15.78 -1.01 24.42
CA SER A 228 -16.14 -0.94 25.84
C SER A 228 -15.11 -1.53 26.82
N SER A 229 -13.92 -1.97 26.37
CA SER A 229 -12.90 -2.55 27.27
C SER A 229 -11.46 -2.38 26.76
N GLY A 230 -10.53 -2.13 27.70
CA GLY A 230 -9.05 -2.06 27.58
C GLY A 230 -8.42 -2.23 26.20
N LYS A 231 -8.45 -1.16 25.40
CA LYS A 231 -7.78 -1.09 24.08
C LYS A 231 -6.57 -0.17 24.10
N GLU A 232 -5.79 -0.14 25.19
CA GLU A 232 -4.56 0.65 25.23
C GLU A 232 -3.58 0.28 24.09
N LEU A 233 -2.71 1.24 23.77
CA LEU A 233 -1.67 1.10 22.74
C LEU A 233 -0.48 0.30 23.30
N SER A 234 -0.05 0.62 24.54
CA SER A 234 1.06 -0.04 25.24
C SER A 234 0.93 -1.57 25.27
N GLY A 235 -0.28 -2.10 25.48
CA GLY A 235 -0.51 -3.55 25.52
C GLY A 235 -0.49 -4.27 24.16
N LYS A 236 -0.30 -3.54 23.05
CA LYS A 236 -0.34 -4.09 21.68
C LYS A 236 0.81 -3.66 20.78
N ILE A 237 1.70 -2.78 21.24
CA ILE A 237 2.90 -2.47 20.49
C ILE A 237 3.84 -3.68 20.45
N ALA A 238 4.61 -3.82 19.36
CA ALA A 238 5.64 -4.83 19.20
C ALA A 238 6.55 -4.92 20.45
N GLY A 239 6.64 -6.11 21.04
CA GLY A 239 7.29 -6.42 22.31
C GLY A 239 6.33 -6.68 23.48
N ALA A 240 5.10 -6.17 23.42
CA ALA A 240 4.13 -6.31 24.51
C ALA A 240 3.57 -7.74 24.68
N ASP A 241 3.51 -8.53 23.60
CA ASP A 241 3.14 -9.95 23.62
C ASP A 241 4.20 -10.80 22.91
N ALA A 242 5.28 -11.12 23.62
CA ALA A 242 6.39 -11.90 23.08
C ALA A 242 6.01 -13.33 22.63
N SER A 243 4.79 -13.79 22.92
CA SER A 243 4.35 -15.13 22.52
C SER A 243 3.81 -15.19 21.08
N LYS A 244 3.65 -14.04 20.41
CA LYS A 244 2.98 -13.93 19.12
C LYS A 244 3.69 -13.04 18.09
N MET A 245 5.01 -13.02 18.15
CA MET A 245 5.80 -12.11 17.33
C MET A 245 6.96 -12.87 16.71
N TYR A 246 7.19 -12.67 15.41
CA TYR A 246 8.28 -13.35 14.71
C TYR A 246 9.68 -12.92 15.20
N LYS A 247 9.77 -11.78 15.92
CA LYS A 247 11.00 -11.26 16.52
C LYS A 247 10.84 -10.98 18.02
N GLU A 248 11.87 -11.30 18.80
CA GLU A 248 11.93 -10.99 20.23
C GLU A 248 12.31 -9.51 20.47
N TRP A 249 11.35 -8.61 20.39
CA TRP A 249 11.58 -7.15 20.44
C TRP A 249 12.21 -6.62 21.73
N GLU A 250 12.05 -7.35 22.84
CA GLU A 250 12.62 -6.99 24.15
C GLU A 250 14.12 -7.30 24.27
N VAL A 251 14.69 -8.06 23.32
CA VAL A 251 16.11 -8.38 23.31
C VAL A 251 16.89 -7.23 22.68
N GLU A 252 17.84 -6.67 23.45
CA GLU A 252 18.67 -5.56 22.99
C GLU A 252 19.38 -5.89 21.68
N GLY A 253 19.22 -5.01 20.70
CA GLY A 253 19.81 -5.15 19.37
C GLY A 253 18.88 -5.77 18.33
N ASN A 254 17.71 -6.27 18.69
CA ASN A 254 16.72 -6.77 17.71
C ASN A 254 15.94 -5.63 17.03
N PHE A 255 15.62 -4.57 17.77
CA PHE A 255 15.12 -3.34 17.16
C PHE A 255 16.26 -2.60 16.46
N LYS A 256 16.04 -2.26 15.18
CA LYS A 256 17.05 -1.68 14.29
C LYS A 256 16.61 -0.31 13.79
N GLY A 257 17.57 0.47 13.29
CA GLY A 257 17.32 1.72 12.58
C GLY A 257 17.33 2.99 13.44
N VAL A 258 17.36 2.88 14.78
CA VAL A 258 17.62 4.00 15.71
C VAL A 258 18.60 3.55 16.79
N THR A 259 19.51 4.43 17.19
CA THR A 259 20.51 4.15 18.24
C THR A 259 20.29 4.94 19.52
N GLU A 260 19.67 6.12 19.45
CA GLU A 260 19.40 7.00 20.58
C GLU A 260 18.03 6.75 21.23
N PHE A 261 18.02 6.47 22.54
CA PHE A 261 16.82 6.18 23.34
C PHE A 261 16.77 6.97 24.65
N GLY A 262 17.74 7.85 24.90
CA GLY A 262 17.92 8.50 26.19
C GLY A 262 18.01 7.46 27.32
N THR A 263 17.06 7.51 28.27
CA THR A 263 16.99 6.58 29.40
C THR A 263 16.02 5.41 29.17
N GLN A 264 15.35 5.35 28.02
CA GLN A 264 14.36 4.33 27.71
C GLN A 264 15.02 3.04 27.21
N ALA A 265 14.27 1.93 27.30
CA ALA A 265 14.71 0.66 26.75
C ALA A 265 14.81 0.74 25.21
N LYS A 266 15.72 -0.02 24.61
CA LYS A 266 15.90 -0.07 23.14
C LYS A 266 14.87 -1.01 22.49
N THR A 267 13.61 -0.73 22.72
CA THR A 267 12.45 -1.51 22.26
C THR A 267 11.52 -0.60 21.44
N PRO A 268 10.56 -1.16 20.68
CA PRO A 268 9.60 -0.35 19.94
C PRO A 268 8.82 0.62 20.82
N GLU A 269 8.38 0.21 22.01
CA GLU A 269 7.72 1.11 22.97
C GLU A 269 8.69 2.12 23.59
N GLY A 270 9.91 1.69 23.91
CA GLY A 270 10.92 2.57 24.46
C GLY A 270 11.23 3.76 23.54
N LEU A 271 11.14 3.59 22.23
CA LEU A 271 11.30 4.68 21.27
C LEU A 271 10.16 5.72 21.38
N VAL A 272 8.90 5.27 21.53
CA VAL A 272 7.76 6.18 21.76
C VAL A 272 7.96 6.98 23.04
N LYS A 273 8.34 6.29 24.13
CA LYS A 273 8.59 6.95 25.42
C LYS A 273 9.78 7.90 25.34
N HIS A 274 10.79 7.61 24.53
CA HIS A 274 11.91 8.51 24.31
C HIS A 274 11.46 9.79 23.61
N TYR A 275 10.63 9.68 22.56
CA TYR A 275 10.06 10.86 21.91
C TYR A 275 9.12 11.66 22.83
N PHE A 276 8.36 11.01 23.71
CA PHE A 276 7.62 11.71 24.76
C PHE A 276 8.56 12.45 25.71
N ASP A 277 9.67 11.85 26.15
CA ASP A 277 10.64 12.54 27.01
C ASP A 277 11.21 13.80 26.33
N LEU A 278 11.59 13.69 25.05
CA LEU A 278 12.07 14.84 24.26
C LEU A 278 11.00 15.93 24.13
N PHE A 279 9.75 15.54 23.91
CA PHE A 279 8.63 16.48 23.77
C PHE A 279 8.35 17.22 25.07
N ILE A 280 8.30 16.49 26.19
CA ILE A 280 8.09 17.07 27.52
C ILE A 280 9.24 18.04 27.86
N ALA A 281 10.48 17.70 27.55
CA ALA A 281 11.62 18.58 27.78
C ALA A 281 11.52 19.92 27.01
N GLN A 282 10.91 19.93 25.82
CA GLN A 282 10.67 21.18 25.09
C GLN A 282 9.60 22.05 25.76
N ILE A 283 8.53 21.44 26.28
CA ILE A 283 7.49 22.16 27.01
C ILE A 283 8.03 22.71 28.34
N GLU A 284 8.90 21.97 29.02
CA GLU A 284 9.57 22.44 30.25
C GLU A 284 10.41 23.70 30.01
N LYS A 285 11.14 23.78 28.87
CA LYS A 285 11.87 24.99 28.47
C LYS A 285 10.92 26.18 28.27
N VAL A 286 9.82 25.99 27.54
CA VAL A 286 8.80 27.03 27.35
C VAL A 286 8.20 27.46 28.68
N ASN A 287 7.86 26.50 29.56
CA ASN A 287 7.38 26.79 30.92
C ASN A 287 8.42 27.56 31.77
N GLY A 288 9.72 27.36 31.52
CA GLY A 288 10.82 28.10 32.13
C GLY A 288 11.05 29.51 31.57
N GLY A 289 10.39 29.85 30.45
CA GLY A 289 10.55 31.12 29.75
C GLY A 289 11.71 31.15 28.75
N ASP A 290 12.26 29.99 28.38
CA ASP A 290 13.32 29.88 27.38
C ASP A 290 12.74 30.00 25.96
N SER A 291 13.47 30.63 25.04
CA SER A 291 13.17 30.54 23.61
C SER A 291 13.58 29.18 23.06
N LEU A 292 12.77 28.62 22.16
CA LEU A 292 13.16 27.44 21.38
C LEU A 292 13.77 27.92 20.07
N GLU A 293 15.01 27.51 19.82
CA GLU A 293 15.78 27.86 18.63
C GLU A 293 16.53 26.63 18.14
N ASP A 294 16.77 26.56 16.83
CA ASP A 294 17.67 25.58 16.26
C ASP A 294 19.15 25.99 16.42
N ALA A 295 20.06 25.19 15.87
CA ALA A 295 21.50 25.45 15.97
C ALA A 295 21.98 26.70 15.22
N ASN A 296 21.18 27.26 14.30
CA ASN A 296 21.49 28.50 13.58
C ASN A 296 20.75 29.73 14.17
N GLY A 297 20.03 29.56 15.28
CA GLY A 297 19.28 30.62 15.95
C GLY A 297 17.93 30.93 15.31
N VAL A 298 17.44 30.06 14.42
CA VAL A 298 16.09 30.18 13.85
C VAL A 298 15.07 29.75 14.91
N ALA A 299 14.09 30.61 15.16
CA ALA A 299 13.05 30.36 16.16
C ALA A 299 12.22 29.13 15.79
N ILE A 300 11.88 28.32 16.80
CA ILE A 300 11.01 27.15 16.70
C ILE A 300 9.69 27.48 17.41
N THR A 301 8.61 27.61 16.64
CA THR A 301 7.28 27.97 17.17
C THR A 301 6.43 26.76 17.58
N LYS A 302 6.80 25.56 17.13
CA LYS A 302 6.14 24.29 17.40
C LYS A 302 6.96 23.52 18.43
N ALA A 303 6.49 23.38 19.67
CA ALA A 303 7.27 22.78 20.75
C ALA A 303 7.55 21.27 20.52
N TYR A 304 6.80 20.64 19.62
CA TYR A 304 7.05 19.26 19.16
C TYR A 304 8.19 19.13 18.14
N ILE A 305 8.84 20.22 17.72
CA ILE A 305 10.04 20.17 16.88
C ILE A 305 11.27 20.40 17.76
N THR A 306 12.27 19.54 17.66
CA THR A 306 13.54 19.69 18.41
C THR A 306 14.52 20.60 17.66
N PRO A 307 15.51 21.20 18.36
CA PRO A 307 16.63 21.91 17.71
C PRO A 307 17.41 21.07 16.69
N ASP A 308 17.40 19.75 16.85
CA ASP A 308 18.02 18.78 15.94
C ASP A 308 17.13 18.43 14.73
N GLY A 309 15.97 19.10 14.57
CA GLY A 309 15.07 18.91 13.43
C GLY A 309 14.15 17.68 13.52
N LEU A 310 13.94 17.12 14.72
CA LEU A 310 12.99 16.01 14.88
C LEU A 310 11.58 16.55 15.09
N ASP A 311 10.64 16.27 14.16
CA ASP A 311 9.20 16.44 14.40
C ASP A 311 8.66 15.24 15.18
N LEU A 312 8.49 15.42 16.49
CA LEU A 312 8.08 14.38 17.42
C LEU A 312 6.62 13.94 17.23
N VAL A 313 5.76 14.79 16.66
CA VAL A 313 4.38 14.41 16.32
C VAL A 313 4.40 13.38 15.19
N GLN A 314 5.20 13.61 14.15
CA GLN A 314 5.31 12.66 13.05
C GLN A 314 5.99 11.36 13.50
N LEU A 315 7.12 11.46 14.20
CA LEU A 315 7.89 10.29 14.64
C LEU A 315 7.07 9.37 15.55
N VAL A 316 6.34 9.91 16.53
CA VAL A 316 5.45 9.12 17.40
C VAL A 316 4.36 8.46 16.56
N GLN A 317 3.66 9.22 15.71
CA GLN A 317 2.51 8.70 14.98
C GLN A 317 2.92 7.62 13.98
N LYS A 318 3.93 7.87 13.15
CA LYS A 318 4.31 6.94 12.07
C LYS A 318 4.91 5.66 12.62
N HIS A 319 5.74 5.78 13.67
CA HIS A 319 6.26 4.62 14.37
C HIS A 319 5.14 3.82 15.02
N THR A 320 4.12 4.46 15.61
CA THR A 320 2.94 3.74 16.15
C THR A 320 2.19 2.99 15.04
N LEU A 321 2.00 3.59 13.87
CA LEU A 321 1.38 2.93 12.71
C LEU A 321 2.18 1.69 12.25
N GLY A 322 3.50 1.67 12.44
CA GLY A 322 4.33 0.49 12.16
C GLY A 322 4.36 -0.51 13.31
N ALA A 323 4.93 -0.08 14.42
CA ALA A 323 5.20 -0.90 15.60
C ALA A 323 3.95 -1.46 16.27
N LEU A 324 2.78 -0.87 16.04
CA LEU A 324 1.52 -1.40 16.56
C LEU A 324 0.61 -1.85 15.43
N MET A 325 0.13 -0.94 14.57
CA MET A 325 -0.94 -1.28 13.63
C MET A 325 -0.45 -2.29 12.58
N PHE A 326 0.64 -1.97 11.89
CA PHE A 326 1.23 -2.86 10.89
C PHE A 326 1.78 -4.16 11.52
N SER A 327 2.46 -4.06 12.66
CA SER A 327 2.95 -5.23 13.41
C SER A 327 1.82 -6.17 13.80
N GLN A 328 0.81 -5.68 14.52
CA GLN A 328 -0.32 -6.51 14.91
C GLN A 328 -1.05 -7.07 13.70
N GLY A 329 -1.30 -6.24 12.69
CA GLY A 329 -2.01 -6.66 11.48
C GLY A 329 -1.29 -7.81 10.77
N THR A 330 0.00 -7.67 10.52
CA THR A 330 0.74 -8.59 9.63
C THR A 330 1.52 -9.69 10.34
N ASP A 331 2.01 -9.47 11.56
CA ASP A 331 2.78 -10.46 12.34
C ASP A 331 1.85 -11.33 13.22
N ASP A 332 1.04 -10.72 14.09
CA ASP A 332 0.14 -11.46 15.00
C ASP A 332 -1.08 -12.01 14.23
N TYR A 333 -1.88 -11.14 13.59
CA TYR A 333 -3.19 -11.53 13.10
C TYR A 333 -3.17 -12.27 11.76
N LEU A 334 -2.45 -11.75 10.76
CA LEU A 334 -2.26 -12.40 9.46
C LEU A 334 -1.09 -13.41 9.45
N GLY A 335 -0.27 -13.46 10.51
CA GLY A 335 0.72 -14.51 10.71
C GLY A 335 0.15 -15.63 11.59
N GLU A 336 0.46 -15.58 12.88
CA GLU A 336 0.11 -16.66 13.83
C GLU A 336 -1.40 -16.86 14.05
N GLY A 337 -2.19 -15.80 13.87
CA GLY A 337 -3.64 -15.82 14.08
C GLY A 337 -4.40 -16.74 13.14
N LEU A 338 -3.80 -17.11 12.02
CA LEU A 338 -4.45 -17.92 10.98
C LEU A 338 -4.54 -19.43 11.33
N GLU A 339 -3.93 -19.86 12.42
CA GLU A 339 -4.00 -21.25 12.91
C GLU A 339 -5.23 -21.55 13.80
N SER A 340 -6.18 -20.62 13.88
CA SER A 340 -7.33 -20.71 14.78
C SER A 340 -8.55 -21.48 14.26
N ASP A 341 -9.45 -21.80 15.19
CA ASP A 341 -10.69 -22.52 14.94
C ASP A 341 -11.66 -21.75 14.03
N ASN A 342 -12.17 -22.44 13.01
CA ASN A 342 -13.20 -21.94 12.10
C ASN A 342 -14.49 -22.78 12.13
N LYS A 343 -14.77 -23.45 13.25
CA LYS A 343 -15.82 -24.47 13.35
C LYS A 343 -16.99 -24.02 14.20
N VAL A 344 -16.72 -23.24 15.24
CA VAL A 344 -17.72 -22.81 16.22
C VAL A 344 -17.58 -21.33 16.54
N ALA A 345 -18.61 -20.76 17.14
CA ALA A 345 -18.54 -19.40 17.67
C ALA A 345 -17.38 -19.27 18.67
N GLN A 346 -16.59 -18.21 18.57
CA GLN A 346 -15.44 -17.99 19.48
C GLN A 346 -15.87 -17.96 20.95
N LYS A 347 -17.05 -17.41 21.23
CA LYS A 347 -17.67 -17.35 22.56
C LYS A 347 -19.20 -17.28 22.44
N GLU A 348 -19.90 -17.45 23.56
CA GLU A 348 -21.35 -17.33 23.59
C GLU A 348 -21.79 -15.93 23.14
N GLY A 349 -22.77 -15.87 22.24
CA GLY A 349 -23.39 -14.62 21.79
C GLY A 349 -22.68 -13.86 20.67
N VAL A 350 -21.52 -14.32 20.18
CA VAL A 350 -20.90 -13.74 18.98
C VAL A 350 -21.25 -14.52 17.71
N LEU A 351 -21.23 -13.83 16.57
CA LEU A 351 -21.63 -14.36 15.26
C LEU A 351 -20.45 -14.79 14.39
N TYR A 352 -19.28 -14.96 14.98
CA TYR A 352 -18.04 -15.27 14.26
C TYR A 352 -17.24 -16.38 14.93
N THR A 353 -16.46 -17.10 14.14
CA THR A 353 -15.44 -18.02 14.62
C THR A 353 -14.19 -17.27 15.11
N LYS A 354 -13.26 -17.99 15.73
CA LYS A 354 -12.01 -17.38 16.18
C LYS A 354 -11.13 -16.97 14.99
N LEU A 355 -11.08 -17.80 13.94
CA LEU A 355 -10.33 -17.49 12.73
C LEU A 355 -10.90 -16.27 12.00
N GLU A 356 -12.22 -16.22 11.83
CA GLU A 356 -12.93 -15.08 11.25
C GLU A 356 -12.55 -13.77 11.96
N HIS A 357 -12.70 -13.75 13.29
CA HIS A 357 -12.41 -12.57 14.10
C HIS A 357 -10.93 -12.17 14.04
N GLN A 358 -9.99 -13.13 14.05
CA GLN A 358 -8.56 -12.78 13.96
C GLN A 358 -8.19 -12.20 12.60
N TYR A 359 -8.78 -12.70 11.52
CA TYR A 359 -8.58 -12.12 10.20
C TYR A 359 -9.15 -10.70 10.13
N ASP A 360 -10.35 -10.50 10.69
CA ASP A 360 -11.00 -9.19 10.80
C ASP A 360 -10.18 -8.20 11.64
N GLU A 361 -9.55 -8.64 12.74
CA GLU A 361 -8.62 -7.82 13.52
C GLU A 361 -7.36 -7.44 12.71
N GLY A 362 -6.91 -8.30 11.80
CA GLY A 362 -5.84 -7.98 10.84
C GLY A 362 -6.23 -6.87 9.87
N PHE A 363 -7.40 -7.01 9.22
CA PHE A 363 -7.98 -6.00 8.34
C PHE A 363 -8.23 -4.67 9.07
N GLY A 364 -8.77 -4.69 10.28
CA GLY A 364 -9.08 -3.48 11.05
C GLY A 364 -7.85 -2.61 11.32
N TYR A 365 -6.64 -3.18 11.37
CA TYR A 365 -5.40 -2.39 11.50
C TYR A 365 -4.92 -1.76 10.19
N PHE A 366 -5.28 -2.31 9.02
CA PHE A 366 -5.04 -1.63 7.75
C PHE A 366 -5.80 -0.30 7.72
N GLY A 367 -7.03 -0.30 8.27
CA GLY A 367 -7.81 0.91 8.51
C GLY A 367 -8.64 1.35 7.31
N ALA A 368 -8.91 0.48 6.34
CA ALA A 368 -9.87 0.76 5.28
C ALA A 368 -11.31 0.76 5.82
N SER A 369 -12.22 1.52 5.20
CA SER A 369 -13.66 1.34 5.39
C SER A 369 -14.10 0.00 4.77
N ARG A 370 -15.29 -0.51 5.10
CA ARG A 370 -15.78 -1.77 4.52
C ARG A 370 -16.09 -1.64 3.04
N ASN A 371 -16.57 -0.47 2.61
CA ASN A 371 -16.88 -0.14 1.22
C ASN A 371 -15.71 0.55 0.50
N TYR A 372 -14.46 0.21 0.84
CA TYR A 372 -13.27 0.95 0.37
C TYR A 372 -13.12 1.03 -1.15
N LEU A 373 -13.60 0.02 -1.88
CA LEU A 373 -13.56 -0.01 -3.35
C LEU A 373 -14.60 0.90 -4.01
N GLU A 374 -15.64 1.31 -3.27
CA GLU A 374 -16.66 2.27 -3.72
C GLU A 374 -16.15 3.73 -3.68
N TYR A 375 -14.87 3.93 -3.40
CA TYR A 375 -14.22 5.24 -3.42
C TYR A 375 -13.23 5.28 -4.58
N SER A 376 -13.15 6.43 -5.25
CA SER A 376 -11.95 6.77 -6.02
C SER A 376 -10.78 7.09 -5.07
N ASP A 377 -9.55 7.00 -5.57
CA ASP A 377 -8.38 7.38 -4.77
C ASP A 377 -8.42 8.87 -4.37
N ASP A 378 -8.97 9.73 -5.23
CA ASP A 378 -9.21 11.15 -4.94
C ASP A 378 -10.04 11.36 -3.67
N GLU A 379 -11.06 10.52 -3.47
CA GLU A 379 -11.99 10.57 -2.35
C GLU A 379 -11.34 10.07 -1.05
N ILE A 380 -10.64 8.93 -1.12
CA ILE A 380 -9.86 8.38 0.02
C ILE A 380 -8.79 9.38 0.48
N ALA A 381 -8.08 10.00 -0.48
CA ALA A 381 -7.02 10.97 -0.21
C ALA A 381 -7.56 12.35 0.24
N LYS A 382 -8.88 12.57 0.16
CA LYS A 382 -9.56 13.85 0.44
C LYS A 382 -9.09 14.98 -0.46
N LYS A 383 -8.97 14.70 -1.75
CA LYS A 383 -8.42 15.58 -2.80
C LYS A 383 -9.37 15.85 -3.96
N GLY A 384 -10.51 15.17 -4.03
CA GLY A 384 -11.51 15.35 -5.08
C GLY A 384 -12.63 14.33 -4.97
N GLY A 385 -13.51 14.29 -5.98
CA GLY A 385 -14.66 13.38 -6.05
C GLY A 385 -15.91 13.88 -5.33
N ARG A 386 -16.74 12.94 -4.86
CA ARG A 386 -18.01 13.20 -4.17
C ARG A 386 -17.77 13.73 -2.75
N ASP A 387 -18.57 14.72 -2.35
CA ASP A 387 -18.42 15.42 -1.05
C ASP A 387 -18.64 14.46 0.14
N GLU A 388 -19.52 13.49 -0.02
CA GLU A 388 -19.88 12.48 0.98
C GLU A 388 -18.93 11.28 1.05
N PHE A 389 -17.87 11.24 0.22
CA PHE A 389 -16.86 10.18 0.18
C PHE A 389 -15.46 10.65 0.62
N GLN A 390 -15.33 11.80 1.30
CA GLN A 390 -14.02 12.37 1.67
C GLN A 390 -13.33 11.62 2.83
N GLY A 391 -12.84 10.42 2.54
CA GLY A 391 -12.25 9.43 3.45
C GLY A 391 -13.20 8.94 4.53
N LYS A 392 -14.51 9.04 4.27
CA LYS A 392 -15.61 8.47 5.04
C LYS A 392 -16.89 8.52 4.19
N ASN A 393 -17.86 7.65 4.46
CA ASN A 393 -19.15 7.61 3.76
C ASN A 393 -20.21 6.87 4.57
N ASP A 394 -21.38 7.48 4.79
CA ASP A 394 -22.58 6.88 5.40
C ASP A 394 -23.25 5.98 4.37
N ILE A 395 -22.80 4.73 4.30
CA ILE A 395 -23.18 3.78 3.25
C ILE A 395 -24.51 3.09 3.59
N ASP A 396 -24.84 2.95 4.87
CA ASP A 396 -26.11 2.36 5.31
C ASP A 396 -27.26 3.37 5.37
N GLY A 397 -26.95 4.67 5.30
CA GLY A 397 -27.89 5.78 5.19
C GLY A 397 -28.60 6.12 6.50
N ASP A 398 -28.01 5.79 7.66
CA ASP A 398 -28.59 6.04 8.97
C ASP A 398 -28.42 7.51 9.45
N GLY A 399 -27.62 8.30 8.73
CA GLY A 399 -27.38 9.71 8.95
C GLY A 399 -26.19 10.02 9.87
N VAL A 400 -25.42 9.01 10.30
CA VAL A 400 -24.16 9.17 11.05
C VAL A 400 -23.06 8.33 10.42
N ILE A 401 -21.81 8.65 10.73
CA ILE A 401 -20.65 7.86 10.29
C ILE A 401 -20.26 6.89 11.41
N ASP A 402 -20.26 5.59 11.11
CA ASP A 402 -19.66 4.55 11.95
C ASP A 402 -18.13 4.54 11.76
N LEU A 403 -17.40 4.88 12.82
CA LEU A 403 -15.95 4.90 12.81
C LEU A 403 -15.32 3.52 12.54
N ALA A 404 -16.03 2.41 12.76
CA ALA A 404 -15.53 1.08 12.47
C ALA A 404 -15.74 0.67 11.01
N SER A 405 -16.89 0.95 10.41
CA SER A 405 -17.22 0.44 9.07
C SER A 405 -17.10 1.47 7.95
N GLU A 406 -17.19 2.76 8.25
CA GLU A 406 -17.44 3.83 7.26
C GLU A 406 -16.35 4.90 7.22
N PHE A 407 -15.25 4.71 7.95
CA PHE A 407 -14.19 5.71 8.08
C PHE A 407 -12.83 5.16 7.67
N VAL A 408 -12.07 5.94 6.91
CA VAL A 408 -10.71 5.60 6.47
C VAL A 408 -9.67 6.08 7.50
N TRP A 409 -8.89 5.14 8.03
CA TRP A 409 -7.88 5.32 9.06
C TRP A 409 -6.45 5.04 8.56
N GLY A 410 -5.48 5.67 9.22
CA GLY A 410 -4.08 5.21 9.16
C GLY A 410 -3.50 5.04 7.76
N ASN A 411 -2.94 3.85 7.51
CA ASN A 411 -2.16 3.54 6.32
C ASN A 411 -3.00 3.32 5.05
N SER A 412 -4.27 2.93 5.17
CA SER A 412 -5.17 2.83 4.00
C SER A 412 -5.23 4.17 3.25
N SER A 413 -5.38 5.29 3.98
CA SER A 413 -5.38 6.63 3.37
C SER A 413 -4.08 6.99 2.62
N ASN A 414 -2.97 6.31 2.91
CA ASN A 414 -1.70 6.54 2.23
C ASN A 414 -1.60 5.77 0.91
N ALA A 415 -2.27 4.62 0.77
CA ALA A 415 -2.34 3.89 -0.49
C ALA A 415 -2.87 4.81 -1.60
N ALA A 416 -4.07 5.38 -1.41
CA ALA A 416 -4.68 6.29 -2.37
C ALA A 416 -3.84 7.53 -2.67
N LYS A 417 -3.13 8.09 -1.69
CA LYS A 417 -2.24 9.25 -1.93
C LYS A 417 -1.10 8.89 -2.87
N ARG A 418 -0.60 7.64 -2.79
CA ARG A 418 0.52 7.18 -3.61
C ARG A 418 0.08 6.72 -4.98
N ASP A 419 -1.09 6.10 -5.09
CA ASP A 419 -1.71 5.77 -6.37
C ASP A 419 -1.99 7.04 -7.20
N ARG A 420 -2.59 8.08 -6.60
CA ARG A 420 -2.77 9.40 -7.25
C ARG A 420 -1.47 10.10 -7.64
N GLY A 421 -0.40 9.84 -6.90
CA GLY A 421 0.88 10.52 -7.07
C GLY A 421 1.78 9.85 -8.10
N ALA A 422 1.39 8.70 -8.63
CA ALA A 422 2.22 7.89 -9.52
C ALA A 422 2.22 8.44 -10.95
N GLU A 423 3.38 8.37 -11.61
CA GLU A 423 3.50 8.63 -13.05
C GLU A 423 3.29 7.36 -13.88
N GLU A 424 3.72 6.22 -13.35
CA GLU A 424 3.38 4.88 -13.83
C GLU A 424 2.37 4.28 -12.85
N THR A 425 1.23 3.81 -13.34
CA THR A 425 0.07 3.46 -12.53
C THR A 425 0.42 2.43 -11.46
N THR A 426 0.07 2.76 -10.21
CA THR A 426 -0.01 1.83 -9.08
C THR A 426 -1.45 1.78 -8.58
N ASP A 427 -1.78 0.72 -7.85
CA ASP A 427 -3.12 0.52 -7.31
C ASP A 427 -3.02 -0.24 -5.96
N PHE A 428 -2.34 0.38 -5.00
CA PHE A 428 -2.16 -0.19 -3.67
C PHE A 428 -3.48 -0.27 -2.90
N THR A 429 -4.45 0.60 -3.21
CA THR A 429 -5.80 0.55 -2.66
C THR A 429 -6.51 -0.74 -3.03
N ALA A 430 -6.64 -1.06 -4.33
CA ALA A 430 -7.27 -2.30 -4.76
C ALA A 430 -6.40 -3.53 -4.46
N GLU A 431 -5.07 -3.44 -4.64
CA GLU A 431 -4.14 -4.55 -4.36
C GLU A 431 -4.33 -5.07 -2.92
N ALA A 432 -4.40 -4.17 -1.93
CA ALA A 432 -4.64 -4.58 -0.55
C ALA A 432 -6.07 -5.07 -0.33
N MET A 433 -7.08 -4.27 -0.73
CA MET A 433 -8.48 -4.49 -0.36
C MET A 433 -9.07 -5.75 -1.00
N VAL A 434 -8.84 -5.96 -2.31
CA VAL A 434 -9.34 -7.14 -3.03
C VAL A 434 -8.78 -8.42 -2.39
N ASN A 435 -7.50 -8.41 -1.99
CA ASN A 435 -6.86 -9.56 -1.35
C ASN A 435 -7.37 -9.80 0.08
N PHE A 436 -7.64 -8.75 0.87
CA PHE A 436 -8.30 -8.88 2.17
C PHE A 436 -9.68 -9.53 2.04
N ILE A 437 -10.52 -9.05 1.11
CA ILE A 437 -11.85 -9.62 0.87
C ILE A 437 -11.73 -11.08 0.43
N ALA A 438 -10.85 -11.39 -0.53
CA ALA A 438 -10.68 -12.73 -1.07
C ALA A 438 -10.20 -13.74 0.00
N GLY A 439 -9.22 -13.36 0.83
CA GLY A 439 -8.76 -14.21 1.93
C GLY A 439 -9.85 -14.46 2.98
N ARG A 440 -10.58 -13.40 3.38
CA ARG A 440 -11.69 -13.53 4.33
C ARG A 440 -12.86 -14.34 3.77
N LYS A 441 -13.12 -14.24 2.46
CA LYS A 441 -14.11 -15.06 1.75
C LYS A 441 -13.76 -16.54 1.76
N ILE A 442 -12.50 -16.91 1.55
CA ILE A 442 -12.05 -18.31 1.65
C ILE A 442 -12.36 -18.87 3.05
N ILE A 443 -12.12 -18.11 4.11
CA ILE A 443 -12.46 -18.51 5.49
C ILE A 443 -13.96 -18.75 5.63
N THR A 444 -14.80 -17.81 5.18
CA THR A 444 -16.27 -17.90 5.26
C THR A 444 -16.84 -19.08 4.48
N ASP A 445 -16.36 -19.30 3.25
CA ASP A 445 -16.85 -20.35 2.35
C ASP A 445 -16.43 -21.75 2.83
N ASN A 446 -15.39 -21.83 3.67
CA ASN A 446 -14.88 -23.08 4.26
C ASN A 446 -15.18 -23.18 5.77
N PHE A 447 -16.22 -22.49 6.25
CA PHE A 447 -16.72 -22.65 7.63
C PHE A 447 -16.89 -24.14 7.99
N GLY A 448 -16.37 -24.52 9.16
CA GLY A 448 -16.26 -25.92 9.60
C GLY A 448 -14.90 -26.57 9.34
N THR A 449 -13.98 -25.89 8.66
CA THR A 449 -12.63 -26.38 8.32
C THR A 449 -11.58 -25.34 8.72
N ASP A 450 -10.55 -25.75 9.46
CA ASP A 450 -9.44 -24.87 9.83
C ASP A 450 -8.42 -24.80 8.68
N VAL A 451 -7.62 -23.74 8.61
CA VAL A 451 -6.61 -23.54 7.53
C VAL A 451 -5.60 -24.70 7.46
N ALA A 452 -5.28 -25.31 8.60
CA ALA A 452 -4.40 -26.48 8.66
C ALA A 452 -4.95 -27.70 7.91
N ASP A 453 -6.28 -27.80 7.76
CA ASP A 453 -7.00 -28.90 7.11
C ASP A 453 -7.39 -28.57 5.65
N PHE A 454 -7.04 -27.39 5.12
CA PHE A 454 -7.26 -27.05 3.72
C PHE A 454 -6.45 -27.97 2.79
N SER A 455 -6.98 -28.22 1.59
CA SER A 455 -6.17 -28.82 0.52
C SER A 455 -4.97 -27.93 0.19
N ASP A 456 -3.85 -28.51 -0.25
CA ASP A 456 -2.64 -27.77 -0.61
C ASP A 456 -2.91 -26.59 -1.57
N GLU A 457 -3.77 -26.80 -2.57
CA GLU A 457 -4.16 -25.77 -3.55
C GLU A 457 -4.88 -24.59 -2.88
N LEU A 458 -5.96 -24.87 -2.12
CA LEU A 458 -6.71 -23.83 -1.41
C LEU A 458 -5.84 -23.10 -0.37
N LYS A 459 -4.97 -23.82 0.33
CA LYS A 459 -4.04 -23.22 1.30
C LYS A 459 -3.04 -22.30 0.63
N ALA A 460 -2.50 -22.69 -0.54
CA ALA A 460 -1.62 -21.84 -1.32
C ALA A 460 -2.33 -20.57 -1.81
N GLN A 461 -3.58 -20.69 -2.28
CA GLN A 461 -4.40 -19.53 -2.68
C GLN A 461 -4.68 -18.59 -1.50
N PHE A 462 -5.10 -19.15 -0.36
CA PHE A 462 -5.34 -18.37 0.86
C PHE A 462 -4.07 -17.63 1.32
N ASN A 463 -2.94 -18.33 1.41
CA ASN A 463 -1.67 -17.74 1.80
C ASN A 463 -1.21 -16.66 0.81
N LYS A 464 -1.48 -16.83 -0.50
CA LYS A 464 -1.18 -15.81 -1.50
C LYS A 464 -1.99 -14.54 -1.25
N HIS A 465 -3.29 -14.63 -1.01
CA HIS A 465 -4.10 -13.46 -0.68
C HIS A 465 -3.64 -12.76 0.60
N VAL A 466 -3.27 -13.52 1.63
CA VAL A 466 -2.69 -12.95 2.86
C VAL A 466 -1.39 -12.18 2.57
N PHE A 467 -0.49 -12.79 1.79
CA PHE A 467 0.77 -12.17 1.41
C PHE A 467 0.55 -10.90 0.57
N ASP A 468 -0.29 -10.97 -0.46
CA ASP A 468 -0.54 -9.84 -1.36
C ASP A 468 -1.26 -8.68 -0.64
N ALA A 469 -2.17 -8.98 0.31
CA ALA A 469 -2.80 -7.96 1.16
C ALA A 469 -1.77 -7.23 2.04
N ALA A 470 -0.88 -7.98 2.69
CA ALA A 470 0.20 -7.42 3.49
C ALA A 470 1.20 -6.63 2.63
N LEU A 471 1.55 -7.15 1.44
CA LEU A 471 2.47 -6.50 0.52
C LEU A 471 1.90 -5.20 -0.07
N GLY A 472 0.63 -5.18 -0.50
CA GLY A 472 -0.05 -3.97 -0.96
C GLY A 472 -0.08 -2.89 0.11
N TRP A 473 -0.37 -3.28 1.36
CA TRP A 473 -0.26 -2.38 2.51
C TRP A 473 1.19 -1.86 2.69
N GLU A 474 2.20 -2.74 2.70
CA GLU A 474 3.58 -2.30 2.89
C GLU A 474 4.11 -1.44 1.74
N LYS A 475 3.73 -1.72 0.49
CA LYS A 475 4.04 -0.88 -0.67
C LYS A 475 3.50 0.54 -0.51
N ALA A 476 2.29 0.71 0.02
CA ALA A 476 1.75 2.04 0.33
C ALA A 476 2.62 2.80 1.35
N ILE A 477 3.14 2.09 2.37
CA ILE A 477 4.11 2.66 3.33
C ILE A 477 5.42 3.01 2.62
N ALA A 478 5.95 2.11 1.80
CA ALA A 478 7.22 2.29 1.11
C ALA A 478 7.21 3.43 0.09
N ALA A 479 6.17 3.53 -0.74
CA ALA A 479 5.97 4.65 -1.65
C ALA A 479 5.82 5.97 -0.87
N THR A 480 5.22 5.94 0.33
CA THR A 480 5.17 7.10 1.22
C THR A 480 6.56 7.50 1.74
N VAL A 481 7.42 6.54 2.07
CA VAL A 481 8.82 6.83 2.45
C VAL A 481 9.58 7.43 1.28
N VAL A 482 9.43 6.89 0.07
CA VAL A 482 10.06 7.43 -1.15
C VAL A 482 9.63 8.88 -1.41
N HIS A 483 8.32 9.17 -1.32
CA HIS A 483 7.79 10.53 -1.39
C HIS A 483 8.50 11.46 -0.41
N TYR A 484 8.58 11.08 0.87
CA TYR A 484 9.21 11.94 1.86
C TYR A 484 10.74 12.00 1.78
N ILE A 485 11.39 11.02 1.15
CA ILE A 485 12.80 11.15 0.74
C ILE A 485 12.92 12.30 -0.27
N ASN A 486 12.09 12.32 -1.32
CA ASN A 486 12.13 13.35 -2.36
C ASN A 486 11.82 14.74 -1.77
N ASP A 487 10.80 14.85 -0.91
CA ASP A 487 10.48 16.10 -0.21
C ASP A 487 11.62 16.56 0.70
N SER A 488 12.21 15.66 1.50
CA SER A 488 13.34 16.02 2.37
C SER A 488 14.56 16.49 1.57
N ILE A 489 14.81 15.87 0.41
CA ILE A 489 15.84 16.30 -0.54
C ILE A 489 15.53 17.70 -1.08
N SER A 490 14.27 17.96 -1.44
CA SER A 490 13.85 19.27 -1.94
C SER A 490 14.01 20.34 -0.85
N ASP A 491 13.66 20.02 0.40
CA ASP A 491 13.78 20.95 1.52
C ASP A 491 15.23 21.30 1.85
N ILE A 492 16.17 20.36 1.68
CA ILE A 492 17.61 20.61 1.86
C ILE A 492 18.09 21.79 1.00
N GLU A 493 17.52 22.01 -0.18
CA GLU A 493 17.87 23.15 -1.04
C GLU A 493 17.58 24.50 -0.38
N ASN A 494 16.59 24.57 0.50
CA ASN A 494 16.26 25.78 1.26
C ASN A 494 17.17 25.96 2.48
N LEU A 495 17.74 24.88 3.04
CA LEU A 495 18.52 24.93 4.28
C LEU A 495 20.03 25.03 4.06
N LYS A 496 20.55 24.49 2.95
CA LYS A 496 21.99 24.23 2.75
C LYS A 496 22.90 25.46 2.73
N ASP A 497 22.32 26.65 2.53
CA ASP A 497 23.06 27.93 2.56
C ASP A 497 23.12 28.56 3.96
N GLY A 498 22.45 27.96 4.96
CA GLY A 498 22.44 28.42 6.35
C GLY A 498 21.53 29.62 6.63
N GLU A 499 20.79 30.10 5.63
CA GLU A 499 19.80 31.16 5.75
C GLU A 499 18.41 30.62 5.39
N TYR A 500 17.56 30.40 6.39
CA TYR A 500 16.21 29.88 6.20
C TYR A 500 15.25 30.40 7.28
N THR A 501 13.95 30.24 7.01
CA THR A 501 12.85 30.66 7.88
C THR A 501 12.44 29.57 8.86
N THR A 502 11.70 29.96 9.89
CA THR A 502 11.03 29.03 10.81
C THR A 502 10.16 28.01 10.08
N ASP A 503 9.46 28.44 9.02
CA ASP A 503 8.55 27.57 8.28
C ASP A 503 9.29 26.56 7.41
N GLU A 504 10.41 26.96 6.79
CA GLU A 504 11.29 26.05 6.02
C GLU A 504 11.91 25.00 6.94
N PHE A 505 12.43 25.40 8.11
CA PHE A 505 12.95 24.46 9.10
C PHE A 505 11.87 23.48 9.58
N ALA A 506 10.67 23.99 9.89
CA ALA A 506 9.56 23.16 10.33
C ALA A 506 9.06 22.20 9.24
N THR A 507 9.13 22.61 7.96
CA THR A 507 8.76 21.77 6.81
C THR A 507 9.75 20.63 6.65
N TYR A 508 11.05 20.93 6.67
CA TYR A 508 12.10 19.92 6.62
C TYR A 508 12.02 18.92 7.77
N ALA A 509 11.85 19.41 9.02
CA ALA A 509 11.71 18.57 10.19
C ALA A 509 10.50 17.62 10.08
N LYS A 510 9.38 18.13 9.53
CA LYS A 510 8.18 17.34 9.28
C LYS A 510 8.43 16.25 8.24
N HIS A 511 8.91 16.60 7.05
CA HIS A 511 9.12 15.63 5.97
C HIS A 511 10.15 14.57 6.35
N TRP A 512 11.24 14.97 7.01
CA TRP A 512 12.21 14.04 7.55
C TRP A 512 11.60 13.12 8.63
N GLY A 513 10.78 13.67 9.52
CA GLY A 513 10.06 12.92 10.55
C GLY A 513 9.07 11.90 9.97
N GLU A 514 8.35 12.24 8.90
CA GLU A 514 7.47 11.31 8.18
C GLU A 514 8.28 10.22 7.46
N MET A 515 9.37 10.60 6.75
CA MET A 515 10.30 9.67 6.10
C MET A 515 10.83 8.64 7.11
N LYS A 516 11.49 9.10 8.17
CA LYS A 516 12.15 8.22 9.16
C LYS A 516 11.13 7.37 9.90
N GLY A 517 10.02 7.98 10.32
CA GLY A 517 8.99 7.31 11.10
C GLY A 517 8.31 6.17 10.34
N PHE A 518 8.02 6.35 9.04
CA PHE A 518 7.47 5.27 8.20
C PHE A 518 8.53 4.24 7.80
N ALA A 519 9.78 4.66 7.54
CA ALA A 519 10.84 3.73 7.15
C ALA A 519 11.13 2.66 8.23
N LEU A 520 10.94 3.00 9.50
CA LEU A 520 11.09 2.04 10.60
C LEU A 520 10.07 0.89 10.54
N ASN A 521 8.99 1.03 9.77
CA ASN A 521 7.87 0.09 9.78
C ASN A 521 8.22 -1.26 9.14
N PHE A 522 9.18 -1.28 8.21
CA PHE A 522 9.53 -2.48 7.43
C PHE A 522 10.12 -3.62 8.28
N GLN A 523 10.53 -3.35 9.52
CA GLN A 523 10.99 -4.40 10.43
C GLN A 523 9.85 -5.12 11.17
N PHE A 524 8.59 -4.70 11.03
CA PHE A 524 7.50 -5.22 11.86
C PHE A 524 6.61 -6.27 11.19
N SER A 525 6.95 -6.72 9.98
CA SER A 525 6.21 -7.76 9.27
C SER A 525 7.14 -8.89 8.84
N PRO A 526 6.77 -10.17 9.04
CA PRO A 526 7.53 -11.29 8.47
C PRO A 526 7.42 -11.37 6.94
N PHE A 527 6.42 -10.71 6.34
CA PHE A 527 6.23 -10.65 4.89
C PHE A 527 7.13 -9.61 4.21
N SER A 528 7.70 -8.68 4.98
CA SER A 528 8.48 -7.57 4.45
C SER A 528 9.68 -8.04 3.65
N PRO A 529 10.03 -7.40 2.51
CA PRO A 529 11.30 -7.60 1.82
C PRO A 529 12.54 -7.46 2.73
N PHE A 530 12.40 -6.74 3.83
CA PHE A 530 13.44 -6.47 4.81
C PHE A 530 13.47 -7.44 6.00
N ALA A 531 12.55 -8.40 6.07
CA ALA A 531 12.51 -9.40 7.12
C ALA A 531 13.45 -10.59 6.84
N GLU A 532 14.10 -11.08 7.89
CA GLU A 532 14.86 -12.35 7.87
C GLU A 532 13.94 -13.54 8.19
N ASP A 533 12.90 -13.74 7.37
CA ASP A 533 11.85 -14.75 7.60
C ASP A 533 11.58 -15.60 6.35
N ASP A 534 11.07 -16.83 6.51
CA ASP A 534 10.70 -17.69 5.38
C ASP A 534 9.48 -17.18 4.60
N LEU A 535 8.66 -16.30 5.19
CA LEU A 535 7.55 -15.63 4.53
C LEU A 535 7.97 -14.49 3.59
N ASN A 536 9.23 -14.04 3.67
CA ASN A 536 9.80 -13.06 2.76
C ASN A 536 10.48 -13.75 1.55
N PRO A 537 9.90 -13.69 0.34
CA PRO A 537 10.51 -14.29 -0.86
C PRO A 537 11.79 -13.57 -1.33
N LYS A 538 12.03 -12.35 -0.88
CA LYS A 538 13.14 -11.47 -1.28
C LYS A 538 14.29 -11.39 -0.26
N LYS A 539 14.25 -12.16 0.84
CA LYS A 539 15.24 -12.04 1.93
C LYS A 539 16.70 -12.22 1.52
N ALA A 540 16.96 -13.02 0.48
CA ALA A 540 18.31 -13.29 0.02
C ALA A 540 18.96 -12.08 -0.67
N ASP A 541 18.14 -11.23 -1.30
CA ASP A 541 18.57 -10.05 -2.03
C ASP A 541 18.53 -8.79 -1.12
N PHE A 542 17.61 -8.77 -0.14
CA PHE A 542 17.42 -7.65 0.77
C PHE A 542 17.63 -8.04 2.24
N GLY A 543 16.57 -8.41 2.96
CA GLY A 543 16.64 -8.82 4.36
C GLY A 543 17.05 -7.69 5.32
N GLU A 544 17.41 -8.05 6.56
CA GLU A 544 17.67 -7.09 7.64
C GLU A 544 18.94 -6.25 7.35
N ALA A 545 19.88 -6.80 6.58
CA ALA A 545 21.09 -6.08 6.18
C ALA A 545 20.76 -4.82 5.36
N LYS A 546 19.84 -4.92 4.38
CA LYS A 546 19.41 -3.76 3.59
C LYS A 546 18.56 -2.78 4.40
N PHE A 547 17.77 -3.27 5.36
CA PHE A 547 17.06 -2.41 6.30
C PHE A 547 18.01 -1.51 7.10
N VAL A 548 19.07 -2.11 7.66
CA VAL A 548 20.10 -1.38 8.41
C VAL A 548 20.84 -0.39 7.51
N GLU A 549 21.11 -0.76 6.25
CA GLU A 549 21.75 0.13 5.27
C GLU A 549 20.89 1.37 4.98
N VAL A 550 19.59 1.21 4.69
CA VAL A 550 18.64 2.31 4.48
C VAL A 550 18.66 3.28 5.66
N HIS A 551 18.57 2.77 6.89
CA HIS A 551 18.57 3.64 8.06
C HIS A 551 19.94 4.26 8.37
N THR A 552 21.04 3.62 7.99
CA THR A 552 22.39 4.21 8.09
C THR A 552 22.52 5.41 7.15
N LEU A 553 21.96 5.32 5.94
CA LEU A 553 21.94 6.40 4.96
C LEU A 553 21.07 7.58 5.44
N MET A 554 19.90 7.29 6.02
CA MET A 554 19.00 8.31 6.60
C MET A 554 19.56 8.95 7.86
N GLY A 555 20.27 8.20 8.71
CA GLY A 555 20.71 8.65 10.04
C GLY A 555 19.57 8.69 11.07
N ASP A 556 19.93 8.98 12.32
CA ASP A 556 18.99 9.06 13.47
C ASP A 556 18.36 10.44 13.63
N LYS A 557 18.94 11.46 12.99
CA LYS A 557 18.43 12.84 12.93
C LYS A 557 18.76 13.47 11.58
N PRO A 558 17.98 14.47 11.11
CA PRO A 558 18.32 15.18 9.90
C PRO A 558 19.63 15.94 10.05
N LEU A 559 20.31 16.16 8.93
CA LEU A 559 21.38 17.16 8.89
C LEU A 559 20.73 18.54 8.95
N VAL A 560 20.95 19.29 10.03
CA VAL A 560 20.44 20.66 10.23
C VAL A 560 21.56 21.71 10.28
N THR A 561 22.81 21.26 10.38
CA THR A 561 24.00 22.12 10.34
C THR A 561 25.07 21.44 9.50
N GLY A 562 25.80 22.23 8.72
CA GLY A 562 26.84 21.71 7.83
C GLY A 562 27.17 22.73 6.74
N THR A 563 28.21 22.42 6.00
CA THR A 563 28.54 23.06 4.73
C THR A 563 27.56 22.63 3.64
N THR A 564 27.42 23.43 2.58
CA THR A 564 26.62 23.07 1.39
C THR A 564 27.02 21.69 0.85
N GLU A 565 28.32 21.37 0.82
CA GLU A 565 28.81 20.07 0.37
C GLU A 565 28.38 18.90 1.28
N GLU A 566 28.25 19.13 2.59
CA GLU A 566 27.74 18.12 3.52
C GLU A 566 26.24 17.86 3.35
N PHE A 567 25.46 18.92 3.07
CA PHE A 567 24.05 18.81 2.70
C PHE A 567 23.85 18.07 1.39
N GLU A 568 24.62 18.40 0.35
CA GLU A 568 24.58 17.69 -0.94
C GLU A 568 24.97 16.22 -0.79
N ALA A 569 26.00 15.91 0.01
CA ALA A 569 26.39 14.54 0.32
C ALA A 569 25.30 13.78 1.11
N TYR A 570 24.54 14.46 1.97
CA TYR A 570 23.42 13.87 2.67
C TYR A 570 22.24 13.59 1.74
N ALA A 571 21.89 14.54 0.87
CA ALA A 571 20.85 14.35 -0.15
C ALA A 571 21.16 13.17 -1.09
N GLU A 572 22.43 12.92 -1.39
CA GLU A 572 22.88 11.75 -2.16
C GLU A 572 22.69 10.43 -1.39
N LYS A 573 22.95 10.40 -0.07
CA LYS A 573 22.63 9.23 0.76
C LYS A 573 21.13 8.93 0.78
N LEU A 574 20.29 9.97 0.83
CA LEU A 574 18.85 9.80 0.76
C LEU A 574 18.41 9.21 -0.60
N ARG A 575 19.03 9.62 -1.72
CA ARG A 575 18.79 8.97 -3.03
C ARG A 575 19.17 7.50 -3.02
N GLN A 576 20.30 7.14 -2.44
CA GLN A 576 20.70 5.73 -2.31
C GLN A 576 19.70 4.93 -1.47
N ALA A 577 19.17 5.51 -0.38
CA ALA A 577 18.13 4.87 0.41
C ALA A 577 16.84 4.65 -0.39
N ARG A 578 16.44 5.66 -1.18
CA ARG A 578 15.29 5.58 -2.09
C ARG A 578 15.46 4.50 -3.15
N ASP A 579 16.64 4.40 -3.76
CA ASP A 579 16.90 3.42 -4.81
C ASP A 579 16.84 1.98 -4.24
N ILE A 580 17.33 1.75 -3.01
CA ILE A 580 17.15 0.46 -2.31
C ILE A 580 15.66 0.14 -2.10
N LEU A 581 14.85 1.13 -1.72
CA LEU A 581 13.41 0.92 -1.54
C LEU A 581 12.72 0.64 -2.88
N ALA A 582 13.06 1.38 -3.94
CA ALA A 582 12.50 1.15 -5.27
C ALA A 582 12.79 -0.26 -5.77
N ASP A 583 14.02 -0.75 -5.60
CA ASP A 583 14.40 -2.11 -5.95
C ASP A 583 13.68 -3.17 -5.08
N ALA A 584 13.51 -2.91 -3.78
CA ALA A 584 12.87 -3.85 -2.85
C ALA A 584 11.40 -4.12 -3.21
N TYR A 585 10.67 -3.09 -3.66
CA TYR A 585 9.24 -3.17 -3.97
C TYR A 585 8.91 -3.16 -5.47
N ASP A 586 9.93 -3.26 -6.34
CA ASP A 586 9.81 -3.21 -7.79
C ASP A 586 9.08 -1.95 -8.31
N PHE A 587 9.34 -0.80 -7.68
CA PHE A 587 8.75 0.46 -8.11
C PHE A 587 9.36 0.93 -9.43
N ALA A 588 8.52 1.50 -10.29
CA ALA A 588 8.98 2.13 -11.52
C ALA A 588 9.95 3.29 -11.21
N GLU A 589 10.96 3.44 -12.05
CA GLU A 589 12.01 4.45 -11.86
C GLU A 589 11.44 5.88 -11.83
N GLU A 590 10.45 6.17 -12.67
CA GLU A 590 9.81 7.50 -12.72
C GLU A 590 8.97 7.76 -11.46
N ASN A 591 8.22 6.78 -10.97
CA ASN A 591 7.55 6.88 -9.67
C ASN A 591 8.53 7.16 -8.54
N ALA A 592 9.63 6.42 -8.48
CA ALA A 592 10.63 6.62 -7.44
C ALA A 592 11.18 8.06 -7.44
N LYS A 593 11.41 8.65 -8.61
CA LYS A 593 11.91 10.02 -8.73
C LYS A 593 10.87 11.11 -8.44
N ASN A 594 9.61 10.87 -8.76
CA ASN A 594 8.60 11.93 -8.89
C ASN A 594 7.52 11.90 -7.79
N TRP A 595 7.48 10.83 -6.96
CA TRP A 595 6.49 10.70 -5.89
C TRP A 595 6.55 11.77 -4.81
#